data_AF-A0A0L7L3Q9-F1
#
_entry.id   AF-A0A0L7L3Q9-F1
#
_cell.length_a   1.000
_cell.length_b   1.000
_cell.length_c   1.000
_cell.angle_alpha   90.00
_cell.angle_beta   90.00
_cell.angle_gamma   90.00
#
_symmetry.space_group_name_H-M   'P 1'
#
loop_
_entity.id
_entity.type
_entity.pdbx_description
1 polymer ?
#
loop_
_entity_poly.entity_id
_entity_poly.type
_entity_poly.pdbx_seq_one_letter_code
_entity_poly.pdbx_strand_id
1 'polypeptide(L)'
;MSRHEESTDDNKDTEDLYSIGFQKVASRYGKEFTFALKCKIMGQQSREFSKMIIDELELPLTVDEFIRETREIFDQLFPDCTVMSATSSSVESYELKVQNHLALFELMPYKTWGSSDPAVKRGKPHPDIFIVAANKFPDKPSLDKVDSINGVAAARAAGMQVVMVPDPRLDRALAAAASLVLPSVEHFQPELFGLPPYTD
;
A
#
# COMPACT_ATOMS: atom_id res chain seq x y z
N MET A 1 -24.78 33.26 -16.81
CA MET A 1 -24.11 32.01 -17.22
C MET A 1 -22.91 31.82 -16.31
N SER A 2 -23.11 31.17 -15.16
CA SER A 2 -22.01 30.82 -14.26
C SER A 2 -21.67 29.36 -14.53
N ARG A 3 -20.52 29.11 -15.16
CA ARG A 3 -19.92 27.77 -15.21
C ARG A 3 -19.39 27.53 -13.80
N HIS A 4 -20.07 26.66 -13.05
CA HIS A 4 -19.44 26.00 -11.92
C HIS A 4 -18.38 25.07 -12.52
N GLU A 5 -17.11 25.42 -12.28
CA GLU A 5 -15.99 24.53 -12.51
C GLU A 5 -16.22 23.27 -11.68
N GLU A 6 -16.35 22.14 -12.36
CA GLU A 6 -16.23 20.80 -11.76
C GLU A 6 -14.86 20.74 -11.09
N SER A 7 -14.86 20.68 -9.76
CA SER A 7 -13.71 20.23 -9.00
C SER A 7 -13.48 18.77 -9.36
N THR A 8 -12.46 18.49 -10.19
CA THR A 8 -11.94 17.14 -10.36
C THR A 8 -11.35 16.71 -9.02
N ASP A 9 -12.13 15.98 -8.24
CA ASP A 9 -11.73 15.32 -7.01
C ASP A 9 -10.79 14.16 -7.37
N ASP A 10 -9.52 14.51 -7.60
CA ASP A 10 -8.47 13.62 -8.09
C ASP A 10 -7.67 12.98 -6.94
N ASN A 11 -8.25 12.91 -5.73
CA ASN A 11 -7.66 12.27 -4.57
C ASN A 11 -8.58 11.17 -4.03
N LYS A 12 -8.78 10.12 -4.84
CA LYS A 12 -9.44 8.90 -4.36
C LYS A 12 -8.48 8.14 -3.44
N ASP A 13 -8.84 8.01 -2.17
CA ASP A 13 -8.09 7.18 -1.23
C ASP A 13 -8.01 5.74 -1.76
N THR A 14 -6.89 5.06 -1.55
CA THR A 14 -6.66 3.75 -2.17
C THR A 14 -7.64 2.67 -1.72
N GLU A 15 -8.27 2.85 -0.55
CA GLU A 15 -9.40 2.01 -0.13
C GLU A 15 -10.62 2.13 -1.05
N ASP A 16 -10.85 3.31 -1.60
CA ASP A 16 -11.92 3.55 -2.56
C ASP A 16 -11.57 2.91 -3.89
N LEU A 17 -10.30 2.92 -4.29
CA LEU A 17 -9.82 2.21 -5.49
C LEU A 17 -9.98 0.69 -5.38
N TYR A 18 -9.68 0.08 -4.22
CA TYR A 18 -9.99 -1.33 -3.97
C TYR A 18 -11.49 -1.60 -4.06
N SER A 19 -12.31 -0.76 -3.42
CA SER A 19 -13.76 -0.88 -3.45
C SER A 19 -14.31 -0.76 -4.88
N ILE A 20 -13.78 0.16 -5.68
CA ILE A 20 -14.11 0.31 -7.10
C ILE A 20 -13.71 -0.94 -7.88
N GLY A 21 -12.53 -1.50 -7.65
CA GLY A 21 -12.08 -2.70 -8.35
C GLY A 21 -12.92 -3.94 -8.02
N PHE A 22 -13.19 -4.18 -6.74
CA PHE A 22 -14.08 -5.26 -6.31
C PHE A 22 -15.50 -5.09 -6.85
N GLN A 23 -16.03 -3.86 -6.79
CA GLN A 23 -17.34 -3.56 -7.37
C GLN A 23 -17.34 -3.78 -8.89
N LYS A 24 -16.28 -3.41 -9.62
CA LYS A 24 -16.18 -3.65 -11.07
C LYS A 24 -16.24 -5.14 -11.41
N VAL A 25 -15.61 -6.01 -10.62
CA VAL A 25 -15.73 -7.48 -10.80
C VAL A 25 -17.14 -7.94 -10.42
N ALA A 26 -17.65 -7.57 -9.25
CA ALA A 26 -18.98 -7.96 -8.79
C ALA A 26 -20.10 -7.58 -9.78
N SER A 27 -20.02 -6.38 -10.37
CA SER A 27 -20.97 -5.90 -11.38
C SER A 27 -21.03 -6.78 -12.64
N ARG A 28 -19.96 -7.50 -13.00
CA ARG A 28 -19.96 -8.45 -14.14
C ARG A 28 -20.94 -9.61 -13.90
N TYR A 29 -21.24 -9.89 -12.64
CA TYR A 29 -22.15 -10.96 -12.20
C TYR A 29 -23.48 -10.43 -11.65
N GLY A 30 -23.75 -9.13 -11.82
CA GLY A 30 -24.95 -8.49 -11.26
C GLY A 30 -24.98 -8.44 -9.73
N LYS A 31 -23.80 -8.48 -9.08
CA LYS A 31 -23.66 -8.43 -7.62
C LYS A 31 -23.16 -7.07 -7.15
N GLU A 32 -23.46 -6.73 -5.91
CA GLU A 32 -23.07 -5.47 -5.28
C GLU A 32 -22.04 -5.71 -4.16
N PHE A 33 -20.90 -5.03 -4.23
CA PHE A 33 -19.89 -5.02 -3.18
C PHE A 33 -20.27 -3.96 -2.14
N THR A 34 -20.95 -4.39 -1.08
CA THR A 34 -21.52 -3.50 -0.07
C THR A 34 -20.46 -3.00 0.93
N PHE A 35 -20.76 -1.88 1.60
CA PHE A 35 -19.94 -1.39 2.72
C PHE A 35 -19.83 -2.41 3.86
N ALA A 36 -20.87 -3.19 4.12
CA ALA A 36 -20.83 -4.26 5.13
C ALA A 36 -19.81 -5.35 4.76
N LEU A 37 -19.74 -5.73 3.49
CA LEU A 37 -18.73 -6.66 3.00
C LEU A 37 -17.32 -6.04 3.04
N LYS A 38 -17.18 -4.75 2.70
CA LYS A 38 -15.92 -4.00 2.90
C LYS A 38 -15.44 -4.14 4.35
N CYS A 39 -16.28 -3.84 5.35
CA CYS A 39 -15.90 -3.95 6.76
C CYS A 39 -15.50 -5.37 7.17
N LYS A 40 -16.16 -6.42 6.64
CA LYS A 40 -15.82 -7.82 6.92
C LYS A 40 -14.42 -8.19 6.44
N ILE A 41 -14.00 -7.66 5.30
CA ILE A 41 -12.72 -8.03 4.68
C ILE A 41 -11.54 -7.18 5.14
N MET A 42 -11.78 -6.07 5.83
CA MET A 42 -10.72 -5.20 6.33
C MET A 42 -9.78 -5.98 7.29
N GLY A 43 -8.47 -5.84 7.06
CA GLY A 43 -7.43 -6.50 7.85
C GLY A 43 -7.18 -7.97 7.52
N GLN A 44 -7.86 -8.51 6.50
CA GLN A 44 -7.69 -9.89 6.03
C GLN A 44 -6.61 -9.97 4.93
N GLN A 45 -6.04 -11.15 4.74
CA GLN A 45 -5.05 -11.39 3.68
C GLN A 45 -5.73 -11.49 2.30
N SER A 46 -4.95 -11.27 1.23
CA SER A 46 -5.48 -11.21 -0.15
C SER A 46 -6.33 -12.40 -0.56
N ARG A 47 -5.80 -13.62 -0.39
CA ARG A 47 -6.53 -14.85 -0.71
C ARG A 47 -7.75 -15.06 0.19
N GLU A 48 -7.65 -14.69 1.46
CA GLU A 48 -8.74 -14.81 2.44
C GLU A 48 -9.89 -13.85 2.11
N PHE A 49 -9.62 -12.56 1.88
CA PHE A 49 -10.69 -11.65 1.46
C PHE A 49 -11.23 -11.99 0.08
N SER A 50 -10.39 -12.45 -0.85
CA SER A 50 -10.86 -12.84 -2.19
C SER A 50 -11.84 -14.00 -2.07
N LYS A 51 -11.52 -14.98 -1.23
CA LYS A 51 -12.44 -16.08 -0.90
C LYS A 51 -13.72 -15.58 -0.24
N MET A 52 -13.64 -14.69 0.74
CA MET A 52 -14.82 -14.11 1.39
C MET A 52 -15.73 -13.35 0.43
N ILE A 53 -15.16 -12.56 -0.49
CA ILE A 53 -15.93 -11.84 -1.51
C ILE A 53 -16.63 -12.83 -2.44
N ILE A 54 -15.91 -13.85 -2.91
CA ILE A 54 -16.48 -14.90 -3.77
C ILE A 54 -17.61 -15.63 -3.06
N ASP A 55 -17.39 -16.06 -1.82
CA ASP A 55 -18.35 -16.85 -1.05
C ASP A 55 -19.60 -16.01 -0.69
N GLU A 56 -19.43 -14.76 -0.24
CA GLU A 56 -20.56 -13.90 0.17
C GLU A 56 -21.38 -13.40 -1.04
N LEU A 57 -20.72 -13.10 -2.17
CA LEU A 57 -21.40 -12.65 -3.39
C LEU A 57 -21.83 -13.82 -4.29
N GLU A 58 -21.47 -15.06 -3.95
CA GLU A 58 -21.68 -16.28 -4.73
C GLU A 58 -21.14 -16.13 -6.16
N LEU A 59 -19.92 -15.61 -6.30
CA LEU A 59 -19.29 -15.43 -7.62
C LEU A 59 -18.88 -16.80 -8.19
N PRO A 60 -19.12 -17.06 -9.49
CA PRO A 60 -18.70 -18.30 -10.14
C PRO A 60 -17.21 -18.21 -10.55
N LEU A 61 -16.35 -17.82 -9.62
CA LEU A 61 -14.92 -17.63 -9.82
C LEU A 61 -14.14 -18.44 -8.78
N THR A 62 -13.00 -18.97 -9.19
CA THR A 62 -11.96 -19.39 -8.25
C THR A 62 -11.22 -18.17 -7.68
N VAL A 63 -10.52 -18.35 -6.55
CA VAL A 63 -9.70 -17.30 -5.94
C VAL A 63 -8.66 -16.74 -6.92
N ASP A 64 -8.02 -17.61 -7.70
CA ASP A 64 -6.98 -17.19 -8.65
C ASP A 64 -7.56 -16.41 -9.84
N GLU A 65 -8.76 -16.76 -10.30
CA GLU A 65 -9.46 -16.00 -11.34
C GLU A 65 -9.89 -14.62 -10.84
N PHE A 66 -10.44 -14.53 -9.62
CA PHE A 66 -10.79 -13.26 -9.01
C PHE A 66 -9.58 -12.34 -8.82
N ILE A 67 -8.45 -12.88 -8.35
CA ILE A 67 -7.20 -12.12 -8.22
C ILE A 67 -6.72 -11.61 -9.59
N ARG A 68 -6.76 -12.47 -10.63
CA ARG A 68 -6.38 -12.07 -11.98
C ARG A 68 -7.28 -10.95 -12.53
N GLU A 69 -8.59 -11.07 -12.37
CA GLU A 69 -9.53 -10.06 -12.86
C GLU A 69 -9.42 -8.73 -12.13
N THR A 70 -9.28 -8.77 -10.79
CA THR A 70 -9.09 -7.55 -9.99
C THR A 70 -7.77 -6.88 -10.32
N ARG A 71 -6.71 -7.64 -10.61
CA ARG A 71 -5.41 -7.10 -11.04
C ARG A 71 -5.51 -6.30 -12.33
N GLU A 72 -6.14 -6.82 -13.38
CA GLU A 72 -6.32 -6.08 -14.65
C GLU A 72 -7.04 -4.75 -14.46
N ILE A 73 -7.97 -4.71 -13.49
CA ILE A 73 -8.70 -3.50 -13.13
C ILE A 73 -7.82 -2.57 -12.31
N PHE A 74 -7.03 -3.09 -11.36
CA PHE A 74 -6.11 -2.30 -10.55
C PHE A 74 -4.98 -1.70 -11.38
N ASP A 75 -4.44 -2.40 -12.37
CA ASP A 75 -3.44 -1.85 -13.31
C ASP A 75 -3.98 -0.58 -14.03
N GLN A 76 -5.29 -0.48 -14.24
CA GLN A 76 -5.94 0.71 -14.82
C GLN A 76 -6.31 1.77 -13.78
N LEU A 77 -6.56 1.37 -12.53
CA LEU A 77 -6.95 2.27 -11.44
C LEU A 77 -5.73 2.89 -10.72
N PHE A 78 -4.57 2.24 -10.80
CA PHE A 78 -3.31 2.66 -10.17
C PHE A 78 -2.19 2.92 -11.20
N PRO A 79 -2.41 3.74 -12.26
CA PRO A 79 -1.44 3.86 -13.34
C PRO A 79 -0.08 4.44 -12.90
N ASP A 80 0.02 5.10 -11.73
CA ASP A 80 1.24 5.79 -11.29
C ASP A 80 1.61 5.55 -9.80
N CYS A 81 1.32 4.36 -9.25
CA CYS A 81 1.73 4.08 -7.87
C CYS A 81 3.22 3.69 -7.79
N THR A 82 4.11 4.68 -7.62
CA THR A 82 5.53 4.38 -7.40
C THR A 82 5.73 3.91 -5.95
N VAL A 83 6.30 2.73 -5.76
CA VAL A 83 6.57 2.16 -4.43
C VAL A 83 7.99 2.45 -3.99
N MET A 84 8.17 2.76 -2.71
CA MET A 84 9.49 3.04 -2.14
C MET A 84 9.75 2.28 -0.83
N SER A 85 11.03 2.13 -0.48
CA SER A 85 11.45 1.60 0.81
C SER A 85 12.11 2.67 1.67
N ALA A 86 11.60 2.86 2.89
CA ALA A 86 12.18 3.76 3.89
C ALA A 86 12.44 3.01 5.21
N THR A 87 13.71 2.88 5.59
CA THR A 87 14.13 2.18 6.80
C THR A 87 14.95 3.09 7.70
N SER A 88 14.76 3.04 9.01
CA SER A 88 15.62 3.78 9.96
C SER A 88 16.99 3.12 10.16
N SER A 89 17.27 2.05 9.43
CA SER A 89 18.53 1.29 9.54
C SER A 89 19.64 1.89 8.69
N SER A 90 20.87 1.44 8.93
CA SER A 90 22.00 1.72 8.03
C SER A 90 21.87 0.93 6.73
N VAL A 91 22.67 1.26 5.73
CA VAL A 91 22.76 0.47 4.48
C VAL A 91 23.15 -0.97 4.79
N GLU A 92 24.15 -1.20 5.63
CA GLU A 92 24.63 -2.55 5.97
C GLU A 92 23.54 -3.37 6.70
N SER A 93 22.85 -2.72 7.65
CA SER A 93 21.74 -3.35 8.38
C SER A 93 20.53 -3.62 7.48
N TYR A 94 20.33 -2.78 6.46
CA TYR A 94 19.29 -2.97 5.46
C TYR A 94 19.62 -4.15 4.55
N GLU A 95 20.85 -4.23 4.03
CA GLU A 95 21.30 -5.32 3.15
C GLU A 95 21.12 -6.68 3.82
N LEU A 96 21.50 -6.81 5.09
CA LEU A 96 21.28 -8.01 5.89
C LEU A 96 19.79 -8.36 6.07
N LYS A 97 18.90 -7.38 6.08
CA LYS A 97 17.44 -7.59 6.22
C LYS A 97 16.78 -7.96 4.90
N VAL A 98 17.29 -7.46 3.78
CA VAL A 98 16.69 -7.67 2.45
C VAL A 98 17.29 -8.83 1.68
N GLN A 99 18.36 -9.46 2.17
CA GLN A 99 19.05 -10.57 1.50
C GLN A 99 18.11 -11.71 1.06
N ASN A 100 17.03 -11.96 1.80
CA ASN A 100 16.05 -13.01 1.48
C ASN A 100 14.91 -12.53 0.56
N HIS A 101 14.89 -11.25 0.19
CA HIS A 101 13.82 -10.60 -0.57
C HIS A 101 14.37 -9.64 -1.65
N LEU A 102 15.56 -9.92 -2.21
CA LEU A 102 16.25 -9.02 -3.15
C LEU A 102 15.37 -8.65 -4.34
N ALA A 103 14.71 -9.64 -4.96
CA ALA A 103 13.82 -9.43 -6.09
C ALA A 103 12.72 -8.40 -5.80
N LEU A 104 12.13 -8.43 -4.59
CA LEU A 104 11.14 -7.44 -4.18
C LEU A 104 11.74 -6.03 -4.09
N PHE A 105 12.85 -5.90 -3.37
CA PHE A 105 13.42 -4.58 -3.10
C PHE A 105 14.12 -3.98 -4.34
N GLU A 106 14.49 -4.79 -5.33
CA GLU A 106 14.93 -4.31 -6.65
C GLU A 106 13.82 -3.58 -7.41
N LEU A 107 12.55 -3.98 -7.26
CA LEU A 107 11.40 -3.32 -7.89
C LEU A 107 11.10 -1.92 -7.32
N MET A 108 11.68 -1.58 -6.16
CA MET A 108 11.49 -0.27 -5.51
C MET A 108 12.62 0.69 -5.91
N PRO A 109 12.44 1.59 -6.89
CA PRO A 109 13.53 2.42 -7.41
C PRO A 109 14.04 3.43 -6.38
N TYR A 110 13.18 3.87 -5.46
CA TYR A 110 13.53 4.85 -4.43
C TYR A 110 13.72 4.16 -3.08
N LYS A 111 14.93 4.28 -2.53
CA LYS A 111 15.32 3.73 -1.23
C LYS A 111 15.90 4.83 -0.35
N THR A 112 15.53 4.86 0.93
CA THR A 112 16.05 5.81 1.91
C THR A 112 16.46 5.09 3.19
N TRP A 113 17.71 5.31 3.62
CA TRP A 113 18.31 4.71 4.81
C TRP A 113 18.52 5.78 5.88
N GLY A 114 17.72 5.76 6.93
CA GLY A 114 17.67 6.84 7.91
C GLY A 114 18.97 7.13 8.64
N SER A 115 19.84 6.13 8.84
CA SER A 115 21.13 6.33 9.51
C SER A 115 22.34 6.34 8.57
N SER A 116 22.12 6.34 7.25
CA SER A 116 23.18 6.34 6.24
C SER A 116 22.95 7.35 5.12
N ASP A 117 21.73 7.85 4.94
CA ASP A 117 21.40 8.88 3.96
C ASP A 117 21.81 10.27 4.52
N PRO A 118 22.78 10.96 3.90
CA PRO A 118 23.31 12.22 4.42
C PRO A 118 22.28 13.36 4.42
N ALA A 119 21.18 13.23 3.66
CA ALA A 119 20.09 14.18 3.68
C ALA A 119 19.19 14.01 4.93
N VAL A 120 19.23 12.85 5.59
CA VAL A 120 18.53 12.61 6.87
C VAL A 120 19.37 13.15 8.01
N LYS A 121 19.01 14.34 8.52
CA LYS A 121 19.77 14.99 9.60
C LYS A 121 19.39 14.48 10.99
N ARG A 122 18.12 14.12 11.16
CA ARG A 122 17.57 13.63 12.41
C ARG A 122 16.85 12.31 12.18
N GLY A 123 17.24 11.29 12.94
CA GLY A 123 16.50 10.03 12.97
C GLY A 123 15.09 10.22 13.56
N LYS A 124 14.27 9.16 13.46
CA LYS A 124 12.96 9.11 14.14
C LYS A 124 13.15 9.47 15.63
N PRO A 125 12.25 10.27 16.24
CA PRO A 125 10.90 10.63 15.78
C PRO A 125 10.82 11.70 14.69
N HIS A 126 11.91 12.34 14.30
CA HIS A 126 11.85 13.44 13.33
C HIS A 126 11.43 12.96 11.93
N PRO A 127 10.72 13.81 11.16
CA PRO A 127 10.14 13.42 9.88
C PRO A 127 11.17 13.37 8.73
N ASP A 128 12.44 13.72 8.99
CA ASP A 128 13.50 13.88 7.99
C ASP A 128 13.59 12.70 7.02
N ILE A 129 13.47 11.45 7.52
CA ILE A 129 13.50 10.26 6.65
C ILE A 129 12.34 10.24 5.65
N PHE A 130 11.15 10.64 6.06
CA PHE A 130 9.97 10.72 5.19
C PHE A 130 10.10 11.87 4.19
N ILE A 131 10.70 12.99 4.61
CA ILE A 131 10.99 14.14 3.74
C ILE A 131 12.01 13.80 2.66
N VAL A 132 13.11 13.17 3.03
CA VAL A 132 14.11 12.73 2.07
C VAL A 132 13.53 11.68 1.12
N ALA A 133 12.71 10.78 1.65
CA ALA A 133 11.96 9.78 0.89
C ALA A 133 11.04 10.41 -0.16
N ALA A 134 10.13 11.31 0.22
CA ALA A 134 9.19 11.96 -0.69
C ALA A 134 9.88 12.78 -1.77
N ASN A 135 10.98 13.46 -1.43
CA ASN A 135 11.74 14.28 -2.39
C ASN A 135 12.41 13.46 -3.50
N LYS A 136 12.51 12.13 -3.36
CA LYS A 136 13.04 11.25 -4.42
C LYS A 136 12.00 10.97 -5.52
N PHE A 137 10.72 11.20 -5.26
CA PHE A 137 9.68 11.01 -6.26
C PHE A 137 9.59 12.19 -7.23
N PRO A 138 9.20 11.95 -8.50
CA PRO A 138 9.04 13.03 -9.49
C PRO A 138 8.00 14.08 -9.10
N ASP A 139 6.89 13.65 -8.50
CA ASP A 139 5.73 14.46 -8.09
C ASP A 139 5.90 15.10 -6.70
N LYS A 140 6.88 14.64 -5.91
CA LYS A 140 7.27 15.17 -4.59
C LYS A 140 6.06 15.35 -3.66
N PRO A 141 5.44 14.25 -3.21
CA PRO A 141 4.22 14.31 -2.40
C PRO A 141 4.43 15.19 -1.16
N SER A 142 3.44 16.06 -0.87
CA SER A 142 3.50 17.00 0.25
C SER A 142 3.42 16.25 1.59
N LEU A 143 4.26 16.67 2.55
CA LEU A 143 4.41 16.03 3.86
C LEU A 143 4.07 16.97 5.02
N ASP A 144 3.22 17.95 4.77
CA ASP A 144 2.83 19.02 5.70
C ASP A 144 2.23 18.51 7.03
N LYS A 145 1.88 17.23 7.13
CA LYS A 145 1.22 16.64 8.31
C LYS A 145 2.06 15.62 9.08
N VAL A 146 3.34 15.41 8.74
CA VAL A 146 4.17 14.38 9.39
C VAL A 146 4.63 14.82 10.79
N ASP A 147 3.81 14.57 11.81
CA ASP A 147 4.12 14.84 13.24
C ASP A 147 4.20 13.57 14.10
N SER A 148 4.26 12.39 13.46
CA SER A 148 4.21 11.11 14.18
C SER A 148 5.59 10.48 14.39
N ILE A 149 5.84 10.10 15.65
CA ILE A 149 6.98 9.28 16.09
C ILE A 149 6.93 7.87 15.47
N ASN A 150 5.72 7.33 15.27
CA ASN A 150 5.50 6.03 14.63
C ASN A 150 5.60 6.20 13.11
N GLY A 151 6.46 5.40 12.47
CA GLY A 151 6.70 5.50 11.04
C GLY A 151 5.47 5.20 10.16
N VAL A 152 4.51 4.44 10.66
CA VAL A 152 3.23 4.20 10.00
C VAL A 152 2.38 5.47 9.98
N ALA A 153 2.13 6.05 11.15
CA ALA A 153 1.34 7.27 11.25
C ALA A 153 2.04 8.47 10.57
N ALA A 154 3.38 8.48 10.53
CA ALA A 154 4.15 9.47 9.79
C ALA A 154 3.90 9.37 8.28
N ALA A 155 4.04 8.18 7.71
CA ALA A 155 3.82 7.96 6.29
C ALA A 155 2.34 8.16 5.89
N ARG A 156 1.38 7.79 6.75
CA ARG A 156 -0.05 8.10 6.49
C ARG A 156 -0.34 9.59 6.49
N ALA A 157 0.22 10.34 7.44
CA ALA A 157 0.03 11.78 7.47
C ALA A 157 0.64 12.46 6.22
N ALA A 158 1.69 11.88 5.67
CA ALA A 158 2.29 12.22 4.38
C ALA A 158 1.44 11.85 3.14
N GLY A 159 0.23 11.33 3.32
CA GLY A 159 -0.60 10.83 2.21
C GLY A 159 -0.05 9.56 1.56
N MET A 160 0.98 8.93 2.11
CA MET A 160 1.57 7.71 1.57
C MET A 160 0.77 6.48 1.98
N GLN A 161 0.81 5.45 1.14
CA GLN A 161 0.43 4.10 1.54
C GLN A 161 1.52 3.46 2.40
N VAL A 162 1.11 2.66 3.38
CA VAL A 162 2.05 1.96 4.27
C VAL A 162 1.72 0.49 4.32
N VAL A 163 2.63 -0.34 3.82
CA VAL A 163 2.64 -1.77 4.12
C VAL A 163 3.52 -1.99 5.35
N MET A 164 2.93 -2.53 6.41
CA MET A 164 3.63 -2.84 7.65
C MET A 164 3.75 -4.35 7.84
N VAL A 165 4.96 -4.82 8.12
CA VAL A 165 5.22 -6.17 8.62
C VAL A 165 5.67 -6.06 10.08
N PRO A 166 4.75 -6.14 11.06
CA PRO A 166 5.09 -5.96 12.46
C PRO A 166 5.83 -7.19 13.02
N ASP A 167 6.71 -6.96 14.00
CA ASP A 167 7.18 -8.04 14.86
C ASP A 167 5.95 -8.69 15.53
N PRO A 168 5.85 -10.03 15.61
CA PRO A 168 4.70 -10.70 16.23
C PRO A 168 4.41 -10.29 17.67
N ARG A 169 5.41 -9.73 18.38
CA ARG A 169 5.29 -9.22 19.76
C ARG A 169 4.83 -7.77 19.83
N LEU A 170 4.72 -7.07 18.70
CA LEU A 170 4.25 -5.70 18.65
C LEU A 170 2.74 -5.65 18.92
N ASP A 171 2.31 -4.68 19.72
CA ASP A 171 0.89 -4.38 19.88
C ASP A 171 0.26 -4.03 18.52
N ARG A 172 -0.76 -4.78 18.12
CA ARG A 172 -1.49 -4.56 16.85
C ARG A 172 -2.13 -3.18 16.77
N ALA A 173 -2.42 -2.53 17.90
CA ALA A 173 -2.90 -1.15 17.93
C ALA A 173 -1.92 -0.18 17.25
N LEU A 174 -0.60 -0.47 17.28
CA LEU A 174 0.43 0.34 16.62
C LEU A 174 0.48 0.16 15.10
N ALA A 175 -0.18 -0.88 14.58
CA ALA A 175 -0.30 -1.18 13.16
C ALA A 175 -1.64 -0.70 12.55
N ALA A 176 -2.58 -0.22 13.38
CA ALA A 176 -3.94 0.13 12.96
C ALA A 176 -4.01 1.21 11.88
N ALA A 177 -2.99 2.08 11.79
CA ALA A 177 -2.92 3.12 10.78
C ALA A 177 -2.34 2.65 9.43
N ALA A 178 -1.79 1.44 9.33
CA ALA A 178 -1.18 0.97 8.09
C ALA A 178 -2.24 0.70 7.02
N SER A 179 -1.90 0.97 5.75
CA SER A 179 -2.76 0.64 4.60
C SER A 179 -2.91 -0.87 4.42
N LEU A 180 -1.85 -1.62 4.73
CA LEU A 180 -1.85 -3.08 4.72
C LEU A 180 -0.92 -3.59 5.83
N VAL A 181 -1.37 -4.59 6.59
CA VAL A 181 -0.55 -5.27 7.59
C VAL A 181 -0.35 -6.71 7.15
N LEU A 182 0.90 -7.12 7.01
CA LEU A 182 1.27 -8.47 6.56
C LEU A 182 2.04 -9.20 7.66
N PRO A 183 1.85 -10.51 7.85
CA PRO A 183 2.60 -11.26 8.85
C PRO A 183 4.06 -11.51 8.43
N SER A 184 4.36 -11.39 7.14
CA SER A 184 5.71 -11.50 6.57
C SER A 184 5.77 -10.71 5.26
N VAL A 185 6.97 -10.28 4.87
CA VAL A 185 7.26 -9.66 3.56
C VAL A 185 6.95 -10.63 2.42
N GLU A 186 7.01 -11.95 2.65
CA GLU A 186 6.68 -12.99 1.66
C GLU A 186 5.22 -12.93 1.19
N HIS A 187 4.33 -12.34 1.99
CA HIS A 187 2.93 -12.15 1.61
C HIS A 187 2.69 -10.84 0.87
N PHE A 188 3.74 -10.03 0.64
CA PHE A 188 3.61 -8.81 -0.15
C PHE A 188 3.38 -9.18 -1.60
N GLN A 189 2.27 -8.69 -2.17
CA GLN A 189 1.89 -8.86 -3.57
C GLN A 189 2.18 -7.55 -4.31
N PRO A 190 3.31 -7.44 -5.03
CA PRO A 190 3.74 -6.18 -5.64
C PRO A 190 2.70 -5.61 -6.62
N GLU A 191 1.96 -6.48 -7.30
CA GLU A 191 0.92 -6.12 -8.26
C GLU A 191 -0.23 -5.32 -7.65
N LEU A 192 -0.48 -5.44 -6.34
CA LEU A 192 -1.48 -4.63 -5.65
C LEU A 192 -1.09 -3.15 -5.53
N PHE A 193 0.18 -2.84 -5.81
CA PHE A 193 0.78 -1.51 -5.71
C PHE A 193 1.39 -1.05 -7.04
N GLY A 194 0.96 -1.62 -8.17
CA GLY A 194 1.45 -1.24 -9.50
C GLY A 194 2.86 -1.73 -9.84
N LEU A 195 3.45 -2.63 -9.04
CA LEU A 195 4.72 -3.27 -9.34
C LEU A 195 4.53 -4.60 -10.11
N PRO A 196 5.53 -5.05 -10.89
CA PRO A 196 5.51 -6.39 -11.48
C PRO A 196 5.40 -7.49 -10.41
N PRO A 197 4.66 -8.58 -10.68
CA PRO A 197 4.58 -9.72 -9.76
C PRO A 197 5.95 -10.41 -9.66
N TYR A 198 6.13 -11.25 -8.64
CA TYR A 198 7.32 -12.08 -8.57
C TYR A 198 7.46 -12.96 -9.82
N THR A 199 8.67 -13.05 -10.35
CA THR A 199 9.03 -14.08 -11.32
C THR A 199 9.34 -15.36 -10.54
N ASP A 200 8.54 -16.40 -10.77
CA ASP A 200 8.79 -17.76 -10.29
C ASP A 200 10.15 -18.31 -10.76
#